data_AF-A0A7R9MM40-F1
#
_entry.id   AF-A0A7R9MM40-F1
#
_cell.length_a   1.000
_cell.length_b   1.000
_cell.length_c   1.000
_cell.angle_alpha   90.00
_cell.angle_beta   90.00
_cell.angle_gamma   90.00
#
_symmetry.space_group_name_H-M   'P 1'
#
loop_
_entity.id
_entity.type
_entity.pdbx_description
1 polymer ?
#
loop_
_entity_poly.entity_id
_entity_poly.type
_entity_poly.pdbx_seq_one_letter_code
_entity_poly.pdbx_strand_id
1 'polypeptide(L)'
;MNLKNMSKHEFECMSRQLKTQLSSIGLEAHPFKIQWYNLMVSPKFRLPFDDNCIAFAIISTPDMFEMAFLPFLRSNLFDTNSTNDPIDECMKYHLNSIKL
;
A
#
# COMPACT_ATOMS: atom_id res chain seq x y z
N MET A 1 -0.45 25.38 -2.95
CA MET A 1 -0.98 24.30 -2.09
C MET A 1 0.09 23.96 -1.08
N ASN A 2 -0.05 24.46 0.15
CA ASN A 2 0.99 24.41 1.17
C ASN A 2 0.82 23.10 1.96
N LEU A 3 1.46 22.02 1.49
CA LEU A 3 1.48 20.75 2.22
C LEU A 3 2.32 20.98 3.48
N LYS A 4 1.65 21.29 4.59
CA LYS A 4 2.27 21.32 5.92
C LYS A 4 2.98 19.99 6.13
N ASN A 5 4.24 20.06 6.56
CA ASN A 5 4.98 18.89 7.04
C ASN A 5 4.11 18.14 8.05
N MET A 6 3.87 16.86 7.79
CA MET A 6 3.13 15.98 8.69
C MET A 6 3.81 15.96 10.06
N SER A 7 3.05 16.21 11.13
CA SER A 7 3.59 16.11 12.48
C SER A 7 3.92 14.66 12.82
N LYS A 8 4.85 14.47 13.77
CA LYS A 8 5.20 13.13 14.28
C LYS A 8 3.97 12.37 14.78
N HIS A 9 3.04 13.05 15.44
CA HIS A 9 1.81 12.46 15.95
C HIS A 9 0.87 11.98 14.83
N GLU A 10 0.66 12.80 13.79
CA GLU A 10 -0.13 12.40 12.61
C GLU A 10 0.48 11.19 11.90
N PHE A 11 1.80 11.19 11.73
CA PHE A 11 2.53 10.08 11.15
C PHE A 11 2.36 8.77 11.95
N GLU A 12 2.52 8.83 13.27
CA GLU A 12 2.36 7.67 14.15
C GLU A 12 0.92 7.13 14.13
N CYS A 13 -0.08 8.01 14.09
CA CYS A 13 -1.48 7.62 13.99
C CYS A 13 -1.76 6.88 12.67
N MET A 14 -1.37 7.50 11.55
CA MET A 14 -1.57 6.93 10.21
C MET A 14 -0.83 5.60 10.04
N SER A 15 0.43 5.52 10.49
CA SER A 15 1.22 4.29 10.44
C SER A 15 0.58 3.17 11.24
N ARG A 16 0.01 3.48 12.42
CA ARG A 16 -0.70 2.50 13.25
C ARG A 16 -1.99 2.02 12.59
N GLN A 17 -2.77 2.93 12.01
CA GLN A 17 -4.01 2.60 11.31
C GLN A 17 -3.74 1.69 10.10
N LEU A 18 -2.75 2.04 9.27
CA LEU A 18 -2.32 1.22 8.15
C LEU A 18 -1.87 -0.16 8.60
N LYS A 19 -0.98 -0.23 9.60
CA LYS A 19 -0.49 -1.52 10.10
C LYS A 19 -1.64 -2.42 10.56
N THR A 20 -2.61 -1.87 11.30
CA THR A 20 -3.77 -2.63 11.76
C THR A 20 -4.60 -3.16 10.59
N GLN A 21 -4.95 -2.30 9.61
CA GLN A 21 -5.77 -2.70 8.45
C GLN A 21 -5.08 -3.72 7.55
N LEU A 22 -3.77 -3.58 7.36
CA LEU A 22 -2.98 -4.41 6.43
C LEU A 22 -2.60 -5.77 7.04
N SER A 23 -2.26 -5.80 8.33
CA SER A 23 -1.84 -7.05 8.98
C SER A 23 -2.92 -8.12 9.01
N SER A 24 -4.20 -7.74 9.04
CA SER A 24 -5.31 -8.71 9.01
C SER A 24 -5.49 -9.41 7.66
N ILE A 25 -4.80 -8.95 6.61
CA ILE A 25 -4.84 -9.50 5.26
C ILE A 25 -3.45 -9.91 4.74
N GLY A 26 -2.50 -10.12 5.65
CA GLY A 26 -1.14 -10.56 5.30
C GLY A 26 -0.32 -9.51 4.55
N LEU A 27 -0.55 -8.22 4.80
CA LEU A 27 0.22 -7.13 4.21
C LEU A 27 0.99 -6.36 5.29
N GLU A 28 2.16 -5.86 4.93
CA GLU A 28 2.98 -4.97 5.75
C GLU A 28 3.12 -3.60 5.08
N ALA A 29 3.24 -2.55 5.89
CA ALA A 29 3.54 -1.20 5.42
C ALA A 29 4.81 -0.66 6.06
N HIS A 30 5.71 -0.14 5.21
CA HIS A 30 7.01 0.37 5.60
C HIS A 30 7.17 1.83 5.12
N PRO A 31 7.19 2.82 6.02
CA PRO A 31 7.27 4.22 5.64
C PRO A 31 8.67 4.62 5.16
N PHE A 32 8.72 5.51 4.16
CA PHE A 32 9.95 6.12 3.68
C PHE A 32 9.71 7.56 3.20
N LYS A 33 10.76 8.38 3.18
CA LYS A 33 10.73 9.70 2.53
C LYS A 33 10.96 9.55 1.03
N ILE A 34 10.23 10.31 0.22
CA ILE A 34 10.45 10.36 -1.23
C ILE A 34 11.91 10.69 -1.59
N GLN A 35 12.56 11.57 -0.82
CA GLN A 35 13.97 11.87 -0.99
C GLN A 35 14.86 10.61 -0.94
N TRP A 36 14.60 9.70 0.00
CA TRP A 36 15.41 8.48 0.15
C TRP A 36 15.34 7.60 -1.09
N TYR A 37 14.16 7.50 -1.71
CA TYR A 37 13.97 6.78 -2.96
C TYR A 37 14.63 7.51 -4.15
N ASN A 38 14.37 8.81 -4.30
CA ASN A 38 14.84 9.62 -5.43
C ASN A 38 16.37 9.73 -5.50
N LEU A 39 17.07 9.60 -4.37
CA LEU A 39 18.54 9.55 -4.31
C LEU A 39 19.13 8.24 -4.84
N MET A 40 18.36 7.14 -4.81
CA MET A 40 18.85 5.80 -5.19
C MET A 40 18.60 5.44 -6.65
N VAL A 41 17.74 6.20 -7.34
CA VAL A 41 17.31 5.90 -8.71
C VAL A 41 17.78 6.93 -9.73
N SER A 42 17.86 6.53 -11.00
CA SER A 42 18.17 7.46 -12.08
C SER A 42 17.07 8.53 -12.23
N PRO A 43 17.36 9.72 -12.81
CA PRO A 43 16.39 10.80 -12.94
C PRO A 43 15.04 10.41 -13.58
N LYS A 44 15.04 9.41 -14.47
CA LYS A 44 13.81 8.91 -15.15
C LYS A 44 12.83 8.20 -14.20
N PHE A 45 13.31 7.66 -13.08
CA PHE A 45 12.47 6.95 -12.10
C PHE A 45 12.14 7.80 -10.88
N ARG A 46 12.63 9.04 -10.80
CA ARG A 46 12.33 9.91 -9.66
C ARG A 46 10.84 10.21 -9.59
N LEU A 47 10.29 10.13 -8.38
CA LEU A 47 8.90 10.45 -8.11
C LEU A 47 8.76 11.98 -7.94
N PRO A 48 7.80 12.63 -8.62
CA PRO A 48 7.66 14.09 -8.63
C PRO A 48 6.89 14.63 -7.41
N PHE A 49 7.32 14.26 -6.20
CA PHE A 49 6.76 14.73 -4.93
C PHE A 49 7.82 15.47 -4.11
N ASP A 50 7.38 16.22 -3.09
CA ASP A 50 8.28 16.89 -2.15
C ASP A 50 9.21 15.89 -1.45
N ASP A 51 10.46 16.27 -1.22
CA ASP A 51 11.47 15.44 -0.57
C ASP A 51 11.05 14.94 0.82
N ASN A 52 10.26 15.73 1.56
CA ASN A 52 9.71 15.37 2.87
C ASN A 52 8.36 14.65 2.81
N CYS A 53 7.82 14.41 1.62
CA CYS A 53 6.63 13.57 1.47
C CYS A 53 6.93 12.17 2.00
N ILE A 54 6.00 11.66 2.83
CA ILE A 54 6.05 10.29 3.36
C ILE A 54 5.23 9.40 2.44
N ALA A 55 5.85 8.32 1.99
CA ALA A 55 5.20 7.23 1.27
C ALA A 55 5.32 5.93 2.08
N PHE A 56 4.49 4.94 1.77
CA PHE A 56 4.54 3.61 2.37
C PHE A 56 4.78 2.57 1.28
N ALA A 57 5.80 1.74 1.46
CA ALA A 57 5.97 0.52 0.69
C ALA A 57 5.06 -0.56 1.30
N ILE A 58 4.14 -1.09 0.49
CA ILE A 58 3.26 -2.19 0.91
C ILE A 58 3.81 -3.49 0.33
N ILE A 59 4.01 -4.49 1.19
CA ILE A 59 4.61 -5.77 0.84
C ILE A 59 3.69 -6.88 1.34
N SER A 60 3.43 -7.88 0.49
CA SER A 60 2.71 -9.09 0.90
C SER A 60 3.63 -10.04 1.68
N THR A 61 3.12 -10.55 2.79
CA THR A 61 3.67 -11.72 3.48
C THR A 61 3.09 -13.00 2.84
N PRO A 62 3.66 -14.18 3.13
CA PRO A 62 3.06 -15.44 2.69
C PRO A 62 1.58 -15.57 3.06
N ASP A 63 1.19 -15.12 4.26
CA ASP A 63 -0.19 -15.17 4.78
C ASP A 63 -1.19 -14.40 3.90
N MET A 64 -0.75 -13.48 3.03
CA MET A 64 -1.63 -12.79 2.08
C MET A 64 -2.39 -13.79 1.20
N PHE A 65 -1.76 -14.91 0.85
CA PHE A 65 -2.38 -15.92 0.01
C PHE A 65 -3.63 -16.52 0.71
N GLU A 66 -3.48 -16.99 1.94
CA GLU A 66 -4.57 -17.60 2.70
C GLU A 66 -5.58 -16.57 3.23
N MET A 67 -5.12 -15.40 3.68
CA MET A 67 -5.95 -14.43 4.39
C MET A 67 -6.64 -13.41 3.48
N ALA A 68 -6.09 -13.15 2.29
CA ALA A 68 -6.66 -12.20 1.33
C ALA A 68 -7.09 -12.89 0.04
N PHE A 69 -6.17 -13.62 -0.60
CA PHE A 69 -6.39 -14.12 -1.95
C PHE A 69 -7.41 -15.27 -2.03
N LEU A 70 -7.30 -16.29 -1.18
CA LEU A 70 -8.28 -17.40 -1.16
C LEU A 70 -9.71 -16.91 -0.84
N PRO A 71 -9.95 -16.03 0.15
CA PRO A 71 -11.26 -15.42 0.36
C PRO A 71 -11.75 -14.61 -0.85
N PHE A 72 -10.87 -13.84 -1.50
CA PHE A 72 -11.21 -13.06 -2.68
C PHE A 72 -11.72 -13.94 -3.83
N LEU A 73 -11.00 -15.03 -4.16
CA LEU A 73 -11.41 -15.97 -5.22
C LEU A 73 -12.74 -16.68 -4.93
N ARG A 74 -13.07 -16.90 -3.66
CA ARG A 74 -14.33 -17.53 -3.24
C ARG A 74 -15.49 -16.55 -3.15
N SER A 75 -15.21 -15.26 -3.22
CA SER A 75 -16.21 -14.20 -3.13
C SER A 75 -16.85 -13.93 -4.49
N ASN A 76 -18.02 -13.30 -4.50
CA ASN A 76 -18.67 -12.82 -5.72
C ASN A 76 -17.95 -11.59 -6.34
N LEU A 77 -16.79 -11.18 -5.80
CA LEU A 77 -16.00 -10.05 -6.27
C LEU A 77 -15.04 -10.43 -7.40
N PHE A 78 -14.71 -11.72 -7.52
CA PHE A 78 -13.83 -12.21 -8.57
C PHE A 78 -14.64 -12.48 -9.85
N ASP A 79 -14.35 -11.74 -10.92
CA ASP A 79 -14.92 -12.01 -12.23
C ASP A 79 -14.12 -13.10 -12.94
N THR A 80 -14.68 -14.30 -12.99
CA THR A 80 -14.04 -15.46 -13.65
C THR A 80 -13.88 -15.29 -15.16
N ASN A 81 -14.49 -14.28 -15.77
CA ASN A 81 -14.33 -13.96 -17.20
C ASN A 81 -13.28 -12.87 -17.44
N SER A 82 -12.74 -12.26 -16.38
CA SER A 82 -11.69 -11.27 -16.48
C SER A 82 -10.41 -11.90 -17.04
N THR A 83 -9.74 -11.18 -17.93
CA THR A 83 -8.40 -11.55 -18.42
C THR A 83 -7.28 -10.96 -17.55
N ASN A 84 -7.61 -10.27 -16.46
CA ASN A 84 -6.64 -9.70 -15.55
C ASN A 84 -6.01 -10.78 -14.66
N ASP A 85 -4.83 -10.50 -14.14
CA ASP A 85 -4.23 -11.35 -13.12
C ASP A 85 -5.08 -11.32 -11.83
N PRO A 86 -5.50 -12.49 -11.30
CA PRO A 86 -6.34 -12.53 -10.11
C PRO A 86 -5.68 -11.96 -8.85
N ILE A 87 -4.35 -12.07 -8.71
CA ILE A 87 -3.63 -11.52 -7.57
C ILE A 87 -3.65 -9.99 -7.66
N ASP A 88 -3.42 -9.42 -8.85
CA ASP A 88 -3.53 -7.98 -9.06
C ASP A 88 -4.94 -7.46 -8.75
N GLU A 89 -5.99 -8.18 -9.13
CA GLU A 89 -7.38 -7.80 -8.80
C GLU A 89 -7.66 -7.87 -7.30
N CYS A 90 -7.20 -8.92 -6.63
CA CYS A 90 -7.27 -9.04 -5.18
C CYS A 90 -6.56 -7.85 -4.48
N MET A 91 -5.34 -7.54 -4.92
CA MET A 91 -4.57 -6.43 -4.36
C MET A 91 -5.25 -5.08 -4.61
N LYS A 92 -5.77 -4.83 -5.82
CA LYS A 92 -6.55 -3.62 -6.11
C LYS A 92 -7.76 -3.49 -5.20
N TYR A 93 -8.51 -4.58 -5.00
CA TYR A 93 -9.66 -4.59 -4.10
C TYR A 93 -9.29 -4.18 -2.67
N HIS A 94 -8.24 -4.81 -2.12
CA HIS A 94 -7.80 -4.52 -0.75
C HIS A 94 -7.20 -3.12 -0.60
N LEU A 95 -6.36 -2.67 -1.54
CA LEU A 95 -5.76 -1.35 -1.51
C LEU A 95 -6.80 -0.22 -1.65
N ASN A 96 -7.84 -0.41 -2.48
CA ASN A 96 -8.94 0.53 -2.61
C ASN A 96 -9.86 0.58 -1.37
N SER A 97 -9.79 -0.43 -0.51
CA SER A 97 -10.59 -0.51 0.72
C SER A 97 -9.91 0.16 1.91
N ILE A 98 -8.63 0.55 1.79
CA ILE A 98 -7.87 1.23 2.85
C ILE A 98 -8.47 2.61 3.09
N LYS A 99 -8.73 2.94 4.36
CA LYS A 99 -9.19 4.27 4.78
C LYS A 99 -8.11 4.92 5.64
N LEU A 100 -7.61 6.06 5.19
CA LEU A 100 -6.65 6.93 5.87
C LEU A 100 -7.35 8.16 6.44
#